data_AF-A0A959TD07-F1
#
_entry.id   AF-A0A959TD07-F1
#
_cell.length_a   1.000
_cell.length_b   1.000
_cell.length_c   1.000
_cell.angle_alpha   90.00
_cell.angle_beta   90.00
_cell.angle_gamma   90.00
#
_symmetry.space_group_name_H-M   'P 1'
#
loop_
_entity.id
_entity.type
_entity.pdbx_description
1 polymer ?
#
loop_
_entity_poly.entity_id
_entity_poly.type
_entity_poly.pdbx_seq_one_letter_code
_entity_poly.pdbx_strand_id
1 'polypeptide(L)'
;IGLSFLNNYFLDAGIQFFWKGAPNTTNNSDYYDFDATSPDNDSEATLAGFFTTATDAVNIYFVNNITTSTGFVAAGYAYFPFNSATSNRVVMRHGSTANTPNGTFVHEFG
;
A
#
# COMPACT_ATOMS: atom_id res chain seq x y z
N ILE A 1 -7.29 8.63 -9.98
CA ILE A 1 -8.23 7.55 -10.38
C ILE A 1 -8.43 6.53 -9.25
N GLY A 2 -7.37 5.99 -8.62
CA GLY A 2 -7.56 5.07 -7.47
C GLY A 2 -8.42 5.66 -6.34
N LEU A 3 -8.14 6.90 -5.92
CA LEU A 3 -8.91 7.60 -4.89
C LEU A 3 -10.40 7.80 -5.25
N SER A 4 -10.73 8.01 -6.53
CA SER A 4 -12.13 8.16 -6.95
C SER A 4 -12.89 6.84 -6.88
N PHE A 5 -12.23 5.70 -7.10
CA PHE A 5 -12.86 4.39 -6.91
C PHE A 5 -13.11 4.09 -5.43
N LEU A 6 -12.16 4.40 -4.53
CA LEU A 6 -12.37 4.30 -3.08
C LEU A 6 -13.59 5.12 -2.63
N ASN A 7 -13.61 6.40 -2.97
CA ASN A 7 -14.70 7.30 -2.56
C ASN A 7 -16.06 6.91 -3.16
N ASN A 8 -16.08 6.28 -4.33
CA ASN A 8 -17.32 5.78 -4.90
C ASN A 8 -17.81 4.51 -4.19
N TYR A 9 -16.90 3.57 -3.88
CA TYR A 9 -17.26 2.32 -3.22
C TYR A 9 -17.73 2.53 -1.77
N PHE A 10 -17.03 3.38 -1.01
CA PHE A 10 -17.33 3.61 0.40
C PHE A 10 -18.35 4.73 0.66
N LEU A 11 -19.00 5.23 -0.39
CA LEU A 11 -20.00 6.31 -0.29
C LEU A 11 -21.13 5.94 0.68
N ASP A 12 -21.67 4.73 0.54
CA ASP A 12 -22.78 4.25 1.36
C ASP A 12 -22.37 3.96 2.82
N ALA A 13 -21.07 3.74 3.06
CA ALA A 13 -20.51 3.63 4.40
C ALA A 13 -20.28 5.01 5.06
N GLY A 14 -20.49 6.11 4.33
CA GLY A 14 -20.23 7.47 4.81
C GLY A 14 -18.75 7.79 5.02
N ILE A 15 -17.86 7.04 4.35
CA ILE A 15 -16.40 7.22 4.46
C ILE A 15 -15.88 7.97 3.23
N GLN A 16 -15.03 8.96 3.47
CA GLN A 16 -14.33 9.71 2.43
C GLN A 16 -12.82 9.71 2.66
N PHE A 17 -12.08 9.48 1.59
CA PHE A 17 -10.64 9.46 1.53
C PHE A 17 -10.10 10.69 0.78
N PHE A 18 -8.97 11.20 1.26
CA PHE A 18 -8.20 12.27 0.64
C PHE A 18 -6.70 12.07 0.89
N TRP A 19 -5.87 12.68 0.05
CA TRP A 19 -4.42 12.63 0.23
C TRP A 19 -3.97 13.59 1.32
N LYS A 20 -3.18 13.10 2.28
CA LYS A 20 -2.50 13.94 3.27
C LYS A 20 -1.24 14.55 2.65
N GLY A 21 -1.44 15.60 1.85
CA GLY A 21 -0.36 16.29 1.15
C GLY A 21 0.15 15.54 -0.08
N ALA A 22 1.35 15.92 -0.55
CA ALA A 22 2.00 15.28 -1.68
C ALA A 22 2.65 13.95 -1.26
N PRO A 23 2.72 12.94 -2.16
CA PRO A 23 3.41 11.70 -1.87
C PRO A 23 4.92 11.92 -1.71
N ASN A 24 5.53 11.17 -0.80
CA ASN A 24 6.98 11.08 -0.72
C ASN A 24 7.49 10.15 -1.82
N THR A 25 8.59 10.53 -2.48
CA THR A 25 9.22 9.73 -3.53
C THR A 25 10.67 9.47 -3.17
N THR A 26 11.12 8.24 -3.36
CA THR A 26 12.53 7.86 -3.22
C THR A 26 13.02 7.21 -4.51
N ASN A 27 14.28 7.41 -4.86
CA ASN A 27 14.92 6.70 -5.96
C ASN A 27 15.77 5.58 -5.37
N ASN A 28 15.20 4.38 -5.29
CA ASN A 28 15.84 3.20 -4.74
C ASN A 28 15.64 2.02 -5.71
N SER A 29 16.74 1.45 -6.20
CA SER A 29 16.72 0.31 -7.12
C SER A 29 16.44 -1.02 -6.42
N ASP A 30 16.73 -1.11 -5.12
CA ASP A 30 16.52 -2.28 -4.27
C ASP A 30 15.00 -2.46 -4.07
N TYR A 31 14.36 -1.45 -3.47
CA TYR A 31 12.91 -1.42 -3.22
C TYR A 31 12.07 -0.92 -4.41
N TYR A 32 12.62 -0.97 -5.63
CA TYR A 32 11.82 -0.63 -6.82
C TYR A 32 10.72 -1.68 -7.01
N ASP A 33 11.12 -2.95 -7.02
CA ASP A 33 10.26 -4.08 -6.73
C ASP A 33 10.38 -4.38 -5.23
N PHE A 34 9.33 -4.90 -4.60
CA PHE A 34 9.42 -5.42 -3.24
C PHE A 34 9.50 -6.94 -3.32
N ASP A 35 10.63 -7.53 -2.92
CA ASP A 35 10.81 -8.99 -2.91
C ASP A 35 11.28 -9.50 -1.54
N ALA A 36 10.34 -10.04 -0.77
CA ALA A 36 10.62 -10.61 0.54
C ALA A 36 11.24 -12.02 0.47
N THR A 37 11.59 -12.53 -0.71
CA THR A 37 12.28 -13.80 -0.90
C THR A 37 13.79 -13.62 -1.00
N SER A 38 14.55 -14.70 -0.72
CA SER A 38 16.00 -14.71 -0.87
C SER A 38 16.39 -14.70 -2.35
N PRO A 39 17.42 -13.94 -2.78
CA PRO A 39 18.41 -13.24 -1.94
C PRO A 39 18.09 -11.79 -1.60
N ASP A 40 16.99 -11.24 -2.11
CA ASP A 40 16.63 -9.83 -1.94
C ASP A 40 16.28 -9.53 -0.47
N ASN A 41 15.38 -10.34 0.10
CA ASN A 41 14.99 -10.29 1.52
C ASN A 41 14.49 -8.91 1.96
N ASP A 42 13.75 -8.23 1.08
CA ASP A 42 13.12 -6.97 1.42
C ASP A 42 12.22 -7.11 2.64
N SER A 43 12.22 -6.06 3.45
CA SER A 43 11.36 -5.99 4.62
C SER A 43 10.48 -4.76 4.58
N GLU A 44 9.21 -4.94 4.94
CA GLU A 44 8.30 -3.81 5.07
C GLU A 44 8.79 -2.82 6.15
N ALA A 45 9.53 -3.29 7.16
CA ALA A 45 10.13 -2.43 8.16
C ALA A 45 11.13 -1.44 7.55
N THR A 46 11.97 -1.89 6.60
CA THR A 46 12.88 -1.04 5.85
C THR A 46 12.12 -0.08 4.94
N LEU A 47 11.14 -0.59 4.17
CA LEU A 47 10.31 0.22 3.28
C LEU A 47 9.58 1.34 4.04
N ALA A 48 8.96 1.00 5.17
CA ALA A 48 8.29 1.95 6.06
C ALA A 48 9.26 2.92 6.75
N GLY A 49 10.54 2.56 6.86
CA GLY A 49 11.58 3.38 7.46
C GLY A 49 12.13 4.48 6.54
N PHE A 50 11.82 4.48 5.24
CA PHE A 50 12.31 5.51 4.32
C PHE A 50 11.76 6.91 4.62
N PHE A 51 10.56 6.99 5.19
CA PHE A 51 9.93 8.26 5.56
C PHE A 51 9.24 8.14 6.91
N THR A 52 8.97 9.27 7.56
CA THR A 52 8.21 9.29 8.82
C THR A 52 6.80 8.74 8.58
N THR A 53 6.46 7.65 9.27
CA THR A 53 5.10 7.07 9.26
C THR A 53 4.10 8.06 9.85
N ALA A 54 3.02 8.35 9.15
CA ALA A 54 1.91 9.14 9.67
C ALA A 54 1.14 8.33 10.72
N THR A 55 0.83 8.95 11.87
CA THR A 55 0.10 8.30 12.98
C THR A 55 -1.41 8.54 12.93
N ASP A 56 -1.86 9.41 12.04
CA ASP A 56 -3.23 9.92 11.88
C ASP A 56 -3.78 9.69 10.46
N ALA A 57 -3.14 8.80 9.70
CA ALA A 57 -3.55 8.41 8.35
C ALA A 57 -3.09 6.99 8.02
N VAL A 58 -3.75 6.36 7.04
CA VAL A 58 -3.26 5.13 6.42
C VAL A 58 -2.02 5.46 5.58
N ASN A 59 -0.95 4.70 5.77
CA ASN A 59 0.30 4.85 5.03
C ASN A 59 0.31 3.87 3.87
N ILE A 60 0.50 4.37 2.65
CA ILE A 60 0.48 3.54 1.44
C ILE A 60 1.85 3.60 0.79
N TYR A 61 2.46 2.43 0.59
CA TYR A 61 3.76 2.28 -0.06
C TYR A 61 3.57 1.71 -1.46
N PHE A 62 3.91 2.50 -2.47
CA PHE A 62 3.77 2.10 -3.87
C PHE A 62 5.11 1.55 -4.41
N VAL A 63 5.08 0.33 -4.94
CA VAL A 63 6.22 -0.36 -5.55
C VAL A 63 5.85 -0.91 -6.93
N ASN A 64 6.84 -1.32 -7.72
CA ASN A 64 6.63 -1.81 -9.08
C ASN A 64 6.00 -3.21 -9.14
N ASN A 65 6.47 -4.11 -8.28
CA ASN A 65 5.93 -5.45 -8.07
C ASN A 65 6.05 -5.84 -6.59
N ILE A 66 5.27 -6.83 -6.15
CA ILE A 66 5.30 -7.35 -4.78
C ILE A 66 5.45 -8.87 -4.86
N THR A 67 6.52 -9.40 -4.30
CA THR A 67 6.72 -10.83 -4.03
C THR A 67 6.81 -11.02 -2.52
N THR A 68 5.86 -11.76 -1.95
CA THR A 68 5.85 -12.02 -0.49
C THR A 68 6.88 -13.10 -0.14
N SER A 69 7.14 -13.29 1.15
CA SER A 69 8.11 -14.31 1.63
C SER A 69 7.76 -15.75 1.26
N THR A 70 6.52 -16.01 0.84
CA THR A 70 6.08 -17.32 0.31
C THR A 70 6.30 -17.47 -1.20
N GLY A 71 6.84 -16.45 -1.86
CA GLY A 71 6.96 -16.37 -3.32
C GLY A 71 5.65 -15.98 -4.03
N PHE A 72 4.61 -15.59 -3.29
CA PHE A 72 3.34 -15.16 -3.89
C PHE A 72 3.48 -13.75 -4.46
N VAL A 73 3.07 -13.58 -5.72
CA VAL A 73 3.05 -12.27 -6.37
C VAL A 73 1.74 -11.56 -6.07
N ALA A 74 1.80 -10.53 -5.24
CA ALA A 74 0.63 -9.79 -4.78
C ALA A 74 0.39 -8.53 -5.62
N ALA A 75 -0.89 -8.13 -5.75
CA ALA A 75 -1.26 -6.84 -6.31
C ALA A 75 -1.24 -5.72 -5.26
N GLY A 76 -1.41 -6.10 -4.00
CA GLY A 76 -1.40 -5.27 -2.81
C GLY A 76 -1.63 -6.15 -1.58
N TYR A 77 -1.38 -5.61 -0.40
CA TYR A 77 -1.83 -6.20 0.85
C TYR A 77 -2.00 -5.13 1.94
N ALA A 78 -2.91 -5.41 2.87
CA ALA A 78 -3.15 -4.64 4.07
C ALA A 78 -3.28 -5.54 5.30
N TYR A 79 -3.38 -4.93 6.47
CA TYR A 79 -3.54 -5.63 7.75
C TYR A 79 -4.93 -5.39 8.31
N PHE A 80 -5.47 -6.40 9.00
CA PHE A 80 -6.66 -6.19 9.82
C PHE A 80 -6.41 -5.13 10.91
N PRO A 81 -7.47 -4.41 11.34
CA PRO A 81 -7.35 -3.42 12.39
C PRO A 81 -6.74 -4.00 13.66
N PHE A 82 -5.69 -3.34 14.15
CA PHE A 82 -5.04 -3.64 15.41
C PHE A 82 -4.38 -2.37 15.95
N ASN A 83 -3.97 -2.39 17.22
CA ASN A 83 -3.40 -1.21 17.89
C ASN A 83 -1.92 -0.97 17.52
N SER A 84 -1.34 -1.72 16.58
CA SER A 84 0.04 -1.54 16.14
C SER A 84 0.14 -0.62 14.92
N ALA A 85 1.24 0.13 14.84
CA ALA A 85 1.50 1.01 13.70
C ALA A 85 1.61 0.26 12.36
N THR A 86 1.96 -1.03 12.38
CA THR A 86 1.96 -1.91 11.19
C THR A 86 0.57 -2.06 10.61
N SER A 87 -0.48 -2.04 11.43
CA SER A 87 -1.85 -2.19 10.94
C SER A 87 -2.38 -0.99 10.15
N ASN A 88 -1.69 0.15 10.18
CA ASN A 88 -2.04 1.34 9.41
C ASN A 88 -1.33 1.41 8.05
N ARG A 89 -0.90 0.25 7.51
CA ARG A 89 -0.07 0.19 6.30
C ARG A 89 -0.75 -0.61 5.20
N VAL A 90 -0.55 -0.13 3.98
CA VAL A 90 -0.88 -0.81 2.73
C VAL A 90 0.38 -0.82 1.88
N VAL A 91 0.79 -1.98 1.38
CA VAL A 91 1.80 -2.07 0.33
C VAL A 91 1.08 -2.38 -0.98
N MET A 92 1.35 -1.59 -2.01
CA MET A 92 0.53 -1.56 -3.21
C MET A 92 1.38 -1.59 -4.46
N ARG A 93 1.05 -2.48 -5.40
CA ARG A 93 1.63 -2.46 -6.73
C ARG A 93 1.07 -1.27 -7.50
N HIS A 94 1.92 -0.35 -7.97
CA HIS A 94 1.45 0.90 -8.61
C HIS A 94 0.50 0.64 -9.79
N GLY A 95 0.83 -0.35 -10.65
CA GLY A 95 -0.01 -0.74 -11.79
C GLY A 95 -1.40 -1.28 -11.43
N SER A 96 -1.60 -1.74 -10.19
CA SER A 96 -2.88 -2.27 -9.71
C SER A 96 -3.73 -1.22 -8.97
N THR A 97 -3.20 0.00 -8.76
CA THR A 97 -3.83 1.04 -7.92
C THR A 97 -5.12 1.60 -8.52
N ALA A 98 -5.22 1.63 -9.85
CA ALA A 98 -6.33 2.24 -10.57
C ALA A 98 -6.78 1.43 -11.80
N ASN A 99 -6.48 0.13 -11.81
CA ASN A 99 -6.69 -0.72 -12.99
C ASN A 99 -8.18 -0.87 -13.32
N THR A 100 -9.01 -1.13 -12.31
CA THR A 100 -10.46 -1.28 -12.46
C THR A 100 -11.21 -0.62 -11.30
N PRO A 101 -12.48 -0.21 -11.49
CA PRO A 101 -13.36 0.11 -10.39
C PRO A 101 -13.44 -1.06 -9.40
N ASN A 102 -13.43 -0.77 -8.10
CA ASN A 102 -13.48 -1.77 -7.04
C ASN A 102 -12.35 -2.82 -7.11
N GLY A 103 -11.22 -2.48 -7.74
CA GLY A 103 -10.05 -3.35 -7.84
C GLY A 103 -9.27 -3.46 -6.54
N THR A 104 -8.04 -3.98 -6.62
CA THR A 104 -7.17 -4.25 -5.46
C THR A 104 -7.08 -3.06 -4.49
N PHE A 105 -6.90 -1.84 -5.00
CA PHE A 105 -6.80 -0.68 -4.11
C PHE A 105 -8.05 -0.44 -3.25
N VAL A 106 -9.24 -0.78 -3.74
CA VAL A 106 -10.47 -0.73 -2.94
C VAL A 106 -10.56 -1.91 -1.99
N HIS A 107 -10.17 -3.10 -2.45
CA HIS A 107 -10.10 -4.32 -1.63
C HIS A 107 -9.22 -4.14 -0.39
N GLU A 108 -8.03 -3.54 -0.53
CA GLU A 108 -7.10 -3.35 0.60
C GLU A 108 -7.60 -2.38 1.67
N PHE A 109 -8.68 -1.62 1.41
CA PHE A 109 -9.30 -0.69 2.35
C PHE A 109 -10.60 -1.22 2.97
N GLY A 110 -11.07 -2.39 2.53
CA GLY A 110 -12.30 -3.04 2.99
C GLY A 110 -12.13 -3.91 4.22
#